data_AF-A0A2T4JR81-F1
#
_entry.id   AF-A0A2T4JR81-F1
#
_cell.length_a   1.000
_cell.length_b   1.000
_cell.length_c   1.000
_cell.angle_alpha   90.00
_cell.angle_beta   90.00
_cell.angle_gamma   90.00
#
_symmetry.space_group_name_H-M   'P 1'
#
loop_
_entity.id
_entity.type
_entity.pdbx_description
1 polymer ?
#
loop_
_entity_poly.entity_id
_entity_poly.type
_entity_poly.pdbx_seq_one_letter_code
_entity_poly.pdbx_strand_id
1 'polypeptide(L)'
;MRHRLAALRRSLSAFAGLAALCALPAALSAQPLTLAFPAPGTVTTARAEPLTSYRLPVGPWTPAGVTTRLTEGALEQNAWRIDAPGMTTLQLLDPLRDQLAAAGFKVIFACETDVCGGFDFRYGTDILPEPDMHVDLGDFRYLAAERATPEGPELLSLLVSRSATAGFAQLTRISPVTTPPPPAITASSKSPEPEVAATPPATAPATGLGARLDSGGAQPLEDLVFSSSAAALEEGDYASLAELAAYLQARPERRVMLVGHTDASGSQAANLALSKQRAQSVRQRLIDRFGLAPDRIAADGVGALAPRASNLTEAGRTLNRRVEVTPALP
;
A
#
# COMPACT_ATOMS: atom_id res chain seq x y z
N MET A 1 83.58 -14.93 44.90
CA MET A 1 84.17 -15.73 43.81
C MET A 1 83.31 -15.53 42.57
N ARG A 2 83.80 -14.74 41.61
CA ARG A 2 83.37 -14.64 40.18
C ARG A 2 81.92 -14.16 39.92
N HIS A 3 81.59 -13.27 38.99
CA HIS A 3 82.33 -12.43 38.04
C HIS A 3 81.28 -11.59 37.27
N ARG A 4 81.61 -10.32 36.99
CA ARG A 4 81.39 -9.62 35.68
C ARG A 4 79.92 -9.27 35.31
N LEU A 5 79.58 -8.22 34.57
CA LEU A 5 80.31 -7.24 33.75
C LEU A 5 79.36 -6.06 33.47
N ALA A 6 79.95 -4.87 33.34
CA ALA A 6 79.34 -3.64 32.86
C ALA A 6 78.88 -3.73 31.39
N ALA A 7 77.90 -2.89 31.00
CA ALA A 7 77.92 -2.18 29.72
C ALA A 7 76.84 -1.08 29.64
N LEU A 8 77.26 0.16 29.90
CA LEU A 8 76.65 1.38 29.39
C LEU A 8 77.04 1.52 27.91
N ARG A 9 76.11 1.70 26.96
CA ARG A 9 76.41 2.32 25.65
C ARG A 9 75.15 2.73 24.84
N ARG A 10 75.05 4.06 24.67
CA ARG A 10 74.75 4.85 23.44
C ARG A 10 73.38 4.80 22.77
N SER A 11 72.74 5.97 22.87
CA SER A 11 71.87 6.71 21.93
C SER A 11 71.61 6.14 20.54
N LEU A 12 70.33 6.12 20.17
CA LEU A 12 69.87 6.48 18.83
C LEU A 12 68.46 7.09 18.90
N SER A 13 68.34 8.29 18.33
CA SER A 13 67.11 9.02 18.07
C SER A 13 66.16 8.20 17.20
N ALA A 14 64.87 8.15 17.54
CA ALA A 14 63.82 7.75 16.62
C ALA A 14 62.55 8.57 16.87
N PHE A 15 62.38 9.59 16.03
CA PHE A 15 61.10 10.17 15.65
C PHE A 15 60.21 9.04 15.13
N ALA A 16 59.04 8.80 15.72
CA ALA A 16 58.01 7.96 15.11
C ALA A 16 56.62 8.33 15.61
N GLY A 17 55.94 9.17 14.81
CA GLY A 17 54.52 9.09 14.50
C GLY A 17 53.54 9.01 15.66
N LEU A 18 53.00 10.17 16.04
CA LEU A 18 51.66 10.26 16.63
C LEU A 18 50.66 9.75 15.58
N ALA A 19 50.38 8.45 15.58
CA ALA A 19 49.33 7.85 14.78
C ALA A 19 47.99 8.32 15.36
N ALA A 20 47.50 9.44 14.83
CA ALA A 20 46.12 9.86 15.01
C ALA A 20 45.24 8.74 14.44
N LEU A 21 44.72 7.90 15.33
CA LEU A 21 43.70 6.93 15.02
C LEU A 21 42.45 7.74 14.67
N CYS A 22 42.31 8.10 13.40
CA CYS A 22 41.06 8.62 12.84
C CYS A 22 40.01 7.52 13.02
N ALA A 23 39.28 7.56 14.12
CA ALA A 23 38.03 6.86 14.29
C ALA A 23 37.06 7.46 13.26
N LEU A 24 37.05 6.87 12.07
CA LEU A 24 35.97 7.05 11.11
C LEU A 24 34.67 6.72 11.85
N PRO A 25 33.67 7.61 11.88
CA PRO A 25 32.38 7.25 12.41
C PRO A 25 31.87 6.08 11.58
N ALA A 26 31.77 4.90 12.19
CA ALA A 26 31.03 3.81 11.61
C ALA A 26 29.62 4.33 11.36
N ALA A 27 29.24 4.48 10.09
CA ALA A 27 27.86 4.71 9.74
C ALA A 27 27.07 3.56 10.38
N LEU A 28 26.30 3.85 11.43
CA LEU A 28 25.31 2.93 11.96
C LEU A 28 24.23 2.83 10.89
N SER A 29 24.47 2.01 9.87
CA SER A 29 23.40 1.55 8.99
C SER A 29 22.33 0.89 9.87
N ALA A 30 21.07 1.24 9.60
CA ALA A 30 19.92 0.68 10.30
C ALA A 30 20.04 -0.86 10.34
N GLN A 31 20.19 -1.43 11.53
CA GLN A 31 20.27 -2.89 11.66
C GLN A 31 18.98 -3.52 11.12
N PRO A 32 19.06 -4.67 10.42
CA PRO A 32 17.87 -5.35 9.94
C PRO A 32 17.02 -5.80 11.12
N LEU A 33 15.77 -5.36 11.17
CA LEU A 33 14.78 -5.83 12.14
C LEU A 33 14.28 -7.20 11.67
N THR A 34 14.76 -8.27 12.31
CA THR A 34 14.29 -9.63 12.05
C THR A 34 13.32 -10.05 13.14
N LEU A 35 12.08 -10.36 12.76
CA LEU A 35 11.09 -10.91 13.68
C LEU A 35 11.13 -12.44 13.66
N ALA A 36 11.21 -13.06 14.84
CA ALA A 36 11.07 -14.48 15.04
C ALA A 36 9.60 -14.82 15.38
N PHE A 37 8.94 -15.53 14.47
CA PHE A 37 7.56 -16.00 14.69
C PHE A 37 7.51 -17.21 15.64
N PRO A 38 6.41 -17.39 16.38
CA PRO A 38 6.24 -18.52 17.30
C PRO A 38 6.07 -19.88 16.60
N ALA A 39 5.88 -19.88 15.28
CA ALA A 39 5.82 -21.06 14.42
C ALA A 39 6.50 -20.75 13.07
N PRO A 40 6.85 -21.77 12.25
CA PRO A 40 7.44 -21.55 10.93
C PRO A 40 6.57 -20.62 10.09
N GLY A 41 7.20 -19.60 9.50
CA GLY A 41 6.53 -18.62 8.65
C GLY A 41 7.25 -18.48 7.31
N THR A 42 6.48 -18.35 6.25
CA THR A 42 6.97 -18.09 4.90
C THR A 42 6.55 -16.69 4.46
N VAL A 43 7.47 -15.95 3.84
CA VAL A 43 7.13 -14.67 3.20
C VAL A 43 6.19 -15.00 2.03
N THR A 44 4.99 -14.43 2.05
CA THR A 44 4.02 -14.55 0.95
C THR A 44 4.26 -13.48 -0.09
N THR A 45 4.48 -12.24 0.35
CA THR A 45 4.81 -11.11 -0.53
C THR A 45 5.65 -10.06 0.19
N ALA A 46 6.39 -9.30 -0.60
CA ALA A 46 7.22 -8.19 -0.14
C ALA A 46 7.16 -7.04 -1.15
N ARG A 47 7.01 -5.82 -0.63
CA ARG A 47 7.03 -4.56 -1.38
C ARG A 47 8.06 -3.64 -0.74
N ALA A 48 8.89 -3.00 -1.56
CA ALA A 48 9.84 -2.01 -1.10
C ALA A 48 9.81 -0.78 -1.99
N GLU A 49 9.85 0.40 -1.39
CA GLU A 49 9.98 1.68 -2.08
C GLU A 49 11.11 2.48 -1.44
N PRO A 50 12.13 2.92 -2.21
CA PRO A 50 13.30 3.57 -1.64
C PRO A 50 12.98 4.94 -1.02
N LEU A 51 11.91 5.58 -1.47
CA LEU A 51 11.41 6.85 -0.94
C LEU A 51 9.92 6.96 -1.24
N THR A 52 9.10 7.15 -0.21
CA THR A 52 7.65 7.32 -0.34
C THR A 52 7.09 8.14 0.81
N SER A 53 5.87 8.65 0.63
CA SER A 53 5.07 9.25 1.71
C SER A 53 4.03 8.23 2.16
N TYR A 54 3.97 7.93 3.45
CA TYR A 54 3.08 6.92 4.01
C TYR A 54 2.23 7.51 5.15
N ARG A 55 0.96 7.10 5.22
CA ARG A 55 0.01 7.50 6.28
C ARG A 55 -0.14 6.36 7.27
N LEU A 56 0.72 6.32 8.29
CA LEU A 56 0.70 5.27 9.30
C LEU A 56 -0.54 5.38 10.19
N PRO A 57 -1.36 4.33 10.33
CA PRO A 57 -2.48 4.31 11.27
C PRO A 57 -2.01 4.39 12.73
N VAL A 58 -2.47 5.40 13.46
CA VAL A 58 -2.09 5.68 14.86
C VAL A 58 -3.29 5.92 15.78
N GLY A 59 -4.49 5.58 15.31
CA GLY A 59 -5.71 5.63 16.09
C GLY A 59 -6.80 4.76 15.47
N PRO A 60 -7.90 4.52 16.20
CA PRO A 60 -9.00 3.73 15.69
C PRO A 60 -9.69 4.42 14.51
N TRP A 61 -10.51 3.68 13.79
CA TRP A 61 -11.42 4.26 12.81
C TRP A 61 -12.48 5.12 13.49
N THR A 62 -12.81 6.23 12.84
CA THR A 62 -13.91 7.11 13.20
C THR A 62 -14.72 7.42 11.93
N PRO A 63 -15.91 8.03 12.01
CA PRO A 63 -16.62 8.49 10.82
C PRO A 63 -15.82 9.46 9.92
N ALA A 64 -14.76 10.09 10.45
CA ALA A 64 -13.82 10.92 9.69
C ALA A 64 -12.69 10.12 9.01
N GLY A 65 -12.67 8.80 9.18
CA GLY A 65 -11.61 7.90 8.72
C GLY A 65 -10.70 7.42 9.85
N VAL A 66 -9.66 6.67 9.46
CA VAL A 66 -8.61 6.20 10.37
C VAL A 66 -7.67 7.37 10.67
N THR A 67 -7.40 7.59 11.96
CA THR A 67 -6.41 8.60 12.36
C THR A 67 -5.02 8.14 11.94
N THR A 68 -4.34 8.95 11.12
CA THR A 68 -3.04 8.60 10.56
C THR A 68 -1.97 9.66 10.86
N ARG A 69 -0.72 9.22 10.92
CA ARG A 69 0.47 10.07 10.95
C ARG A 69 1.17 10.00 9.60
N LEU A 70 1.29 11.14 8.93
CA LEU A 70 2.09 11.26 7.71
C LEU A 70 3.57 11.12 8.05
N THR A 71 4.29 10.28 7.31
CA THR A 71 5.73 10.09 7.40
C THR A 71 6.33 9.90 6.02
N GLU A 72 7.60 10.25 5.86
CA GLU A 72 8.35 10.06 4.62
C GLU A 72 9.60 9.22 4.90
N GLY A 73 9.96 8.35 3.97
CA GLY A 73 11.10 7.45 4.16
C GLY A 73 11.14 6.30 3.17
N ALA A 74 12.08 5.39 3.38
CA ALA A 74 12.10 4.11 2.68
C ALA A 74 11.03 3.20 3.29
N LEU A 75 10.12 2.70 2.46
CA LEU A 75 9.07 1.77 2.87
C LEU A 75 9.51 0.33 2.59
N GLU A 76 9.38 -0.51 3.60
CA GLU A 76 9.50 -1.96 3.50
C GLU A 76 8.22 -2.58 4.07
N GLN A 77 7.49 -3.31 3.23
CA GLN A 77 6.25 -3.96 3.62
C GLN A 77 6.36 -5.45 3.28
N ASN A 78 6.16 -6.30 4.28
CA ASN A 78 6.28 -7.75 4.15
C ASN A 78 5.05 -8.41 4.75
N ALA A 79 4.55 -9.46 4.10
CA ALA A 79 3.54 -10.34 4.66
C ALA A 79 4.08 -11.77 4.81
N TRP A 80 3.59 -12.45 5.84
CA TRP A 80 3.93 -13.83 6.13
C TRP A 80 2.67 -14.66 6.36
N ARG A 81 2.73 -15.90 5.87
CA ARG A 81 1.85 -16.98 6.31
C ARG A 81 2.61 -17.82 7.32
N ILE A 82 2.00 -18.04 8.48
CA ILE A 82 2.59 -18.72 9.63
C ILE A 82 1.82 -20.03 9.84
N ASP A 83 2.53 -21.16 9.88
CA ASP A 83 1.96 -22.49 10.10
C ASP A 83 1.61 -22.70 11.58
N ALA A 84 0.60 -21.97 12.04
CA ALA A 84 0.17 -21.86 13.42
C ALA A 84 -1.32 -22.25 13.61
N PRO A 85 -1.71 -23.51 13.29
CA PRO A 85 -3.09 -23.94 13.44
C PRO A 85 -3.54 -23.84 14.90
N GLY A 86 -4.69 -23.22 15.12
CA GLY A 86 -5.28 -23.08 16.46
C GLY A 86 -4.61 -22.06 17.39
N MET A 87 -3.57 -21.34 16.95
CA MET A 87 -3.04 -20.21 17.72
C MET A 87 -3.98 -19.01 17.63
N THR A 88 -4.14 -18.32 18.76
CA THR A 88 -4.86 -17.04 18.83
C THR A 88 -4.01 -15.91 18.24
N THR A 89 -4.67 -14.83 17.80
CA THR A 89 -3.96 -13.62 17.34
C THR A 89 -3.09 -13.00 18.43
N LEU A 90 -3.45 -13.16 19.70
CA LEU A 90 -2.62 -12.72 20.83
C LEU A 90 -1.34 -13.56 20.95
N GLN A 91 -1.44 -14.89 20.86
CA GLN A 91 -0.26 -15.77 20.90
C GLN A 91 0.69 -15.51 19.73
N LEU A 92 0.17 -15.07 18.58
CA LEU A 92 0.97 -14.65 17.44
C LEU A 92 1.62 -13.27 17.67
N LEU A 93 0.88 -12.29 18.20
CA LEU A 93 1.35 -10.90 18.34
C LEU A 93 2.27 -10.68 19.56
N ASP A 94 1.98 -11.31 20.69
CA ASP A 94 2.67 -11.08 21.97
C ASP A 94 4.20 -11.22 21.88
N PRO A 95 4.76 -12.33 21.36
CA PRO A 95 6.22 -12.46 21.24
C PRO A 95 6.84 -11.47 20.23
N LEU A 96 6.08 -11.01 19.24
CA LEU A 96 6.55 -10.02 18.27
C LEU A 96 6.59 -8.62 18.90
N ARG A 97 5.60 -8.29 19.74
CA ARG A 97 5.58 -7.05 20.51
C ARG A 97 6.77 -6.95 21.46
N ASP A 98 7.13 -8.04 22.13
CA ASP A 98 8.30 -8.09 23.00
C ASP A 98 9.61 -7.89 22.22
N GLN A 99 9.72 -8.46 21.03
CA GLN A 99 10.87 -8.25 20.15
C GLN A 99 10.97 -6.80 19.67
N LEU A 100 9.84 -6.17 19.33
CA LEU A 100 9.80 -4.75 18.97
C LEU A 100 10.25 -3.87 20.15
N ALA A 101 9.77 -4.15 21.36
CA ALA A 101 10.20 -3.45 22.56
C ALA A 101 11.70 -3.65 22.85
N ALA A 102 12.21 -4.88 22.69
CA ALA A 102 13.64 -5.18 22.83
C ALA A 102 14.50 -4.47 21.76
N ALA A 103 13.95 -4.25 20.57
CA ALA A 103 14.55 -3.43 19.53
C ALA A 103 14.43 -1.91 19.80
N GLY A 104 13.82 -1.49 20.91
CA GLY A 104 13.71 -0.07 21.28
C GLY A 104 12.54 0.67 20.63
N PHE A 105 11.59 -0.05 20.04
CA PHE A 105 10.34 0.55 19.57
C PHE A 105 9.38 0.79 20.73
N LYS A 106 8.81 1.98 20.77
CA LYS A 106 7.73 2.36 21.68
C LYS A 106 6.40 2.23 20.95
N VAL A 107 5.47 1.47 21.52
CA VAL A 107 4.11 1.36 20.99
C VAL A 107 3.39 2.70 21.15
N ILE A 108 2.87 3.23 20.03
CA ILE A 108 2.12 4.48 19.98
C ILE A 108 0.62 4.26 19.79
N PHE A 109 0.23 3.11 19.24
CA PHE A 109 -1.16 2.72 19.12
C PHE A 109 -1.25 1.19 19.06
N ALA A 110 -2.25 0.61 19.72
CA ALA A 110 -2.57 -0.80 19.60
C ALA A 110 -4.08 -0.99 19.80
N CYS A 111 -4.64 -1.92 19.05
CA CYS A 111 -6.07 -2.22 19.12
C CYS A 111 -6.33 -3.68 18.71
N GLU A 112 -7.51 -4.15 19.07
CA GLU A 112 -8.04 -5.45 18.72
C GLU A 112 -9.37 -5.26 18.00
N THR A 113 -9.54 -5.90 16.84
CA THR A 113 -10.76 -5.98 16.03
C THR A 113 -11.71 -4.78 16.19
N ASP A 114 -12.76 -4.90 17.01
CA ASP A 114 -13.80 -3.88 17.19
C ASP A 114 -13.27 -2.55 17.73
N VAL A 115 -12.25 -2.60 18.59
CA VAL A 115 -11.57 -1.41 19.12
C VAL A 115 -10.81 -0.68 18.01
N CYS A 116 -10.30 -1.41 17.02
CA CYS A 116 -9.71 -0.77 15.83
C CYS A 116 -10.79 -0.08 14.98
N GLY A 117 -12.02 -0.58 15.01
CA GLY A 117 -13.10 -0.24 14.07
C GLY A 117 -13.41 -1.34 13.06
N GLY A 118 -12.92 -2.57 13.31
CA GLY A 118 -13.26 -3.76 12.53
C GLY A 118 -12.99 -3.61 11.03
N PHE A 119 -14.05 -3.84 10.24
CA PHE A 119 -14.04 -3.71 8.79
C PHE A 119 -13.47 -2.36 8.32
N ASP A 120 -13.96 -1.24 8.84
CA ASP A 120 -13.59 0.08 8.31
C ASP A 120 -12.12 0.43 8.59
N PHE A 121 -11.57 -0.07 9.69
CA PHE A 121 -10.13 0.03 9.95
C PHE A 121 -9.32 -0.78 8.95
N ARG A 122 -9.69 -2.05 8.70
CA ARG A 122 -9.00 -2.90 7.71
C ARG A 122 -9.02 -2.28 6.30
N TYR A 123 -10.09 -1.59 5.91
CA TYR A 123 -10.17 -0.92 4.61
C TYR A 123 -9.48 0.44 4.58
N GLY A 124 -9.43 1.15 5.70
CA GLY A 124 -8.75 2.44 5.84
C GLY A 124 -7.22 2.34 6.02
N THR A 125 -6.65 1.14 5.93
CA THR A 125 -5.23 0.86 6.16
C THR A 125 -4.61 0.14 4.95
N ASP A 126 -3.34 0.44 4.64
CA ASP A 126 -2.62 -0.17 3.52
C ASP A 126 -2.19 -1.60 3.89
N ILE A 127 -3.08 -2.56 3.64
CA ILE A 127 -2.87 -3.98 3.85
C ILE A 127 -2.74 -4.67 2.50
N LEU A 128 -1.71 -5.50 2.38
CA LEU A 128 -1.44 -6.32 1.21
C LEU A 128 -2.66 -7.19 0.87
N PRO A 129 -2.92 -7.47 -0.42
CA PRO A 129 -4.11 -8.19 -0.83
C PRO A 129 -4.05 -9.68 -0.45
N GLU A 130 -5.22 -10.33 -0.47
CA GLU A 130 -5.27 -11.80 -0.50
C GLU A 130 -4.71 -12.32 -1.83
N PRO A 131 -4.14 -13.54 -1.87
CA PRO A 131 -4.00 -14.51 -0.77
C PRO A 131 -2.81 -14.24 0.18
N ASP A 132 -2.01 -13.21 -0.09
CA ASP A 132 -0.74 -13.00 0.58
C ASP A 132 -0.92 -12.56 2.04
N MET A 133 -1.94 -11.73 2.31
CA MET A 133 -2.29 -11.28 3.66
C MET A 133 -3.79 -11.40 3.93
N HIS A 134 -4.17 -12.46 4.65
CA HIS A 134 -5.56 -12.68 5.07
C HIS A 134 -5.87 -11.93 6.37
N VAL A 135 -6.98 -11.19 6.39
CA VAL A 135 -7.47 -10.51 7.61
C VAL A 135 -8.85 -11.02 7.98
N ASP A 136 -8.92 -11.79 9.07
CA ASP A 136 -10.18 -12.17 9.70
C ASP A 136 -10.77 -10.94 10.40
N LEU A 137 -11.85 -10.41 9.84
CA LEU A 137 -12.53 -9.21 10.34
C LEU A 137 -13.16 -9.40 11.73
N GLY A 138 -13.27 -10.64 12.21
CA GLY A 138 -13.68 -10.95 13.58
C GLY A 138 -12.51 -11.12 14.55
N ASP A 139 -11.28 -11.33 14.05
CA ASP A 139 -10.11 -11.60 14.89
C ASP A 139 -8.81 -11.14 14.22
N PHE A 140 -8.50 -9.85 14.43
CA PHE A 140 -7.19 -9.29 14.08
C PHE A 140 -6.70 -8.34 15.17
N ARG A 141 -5.38 -8.18 15.23
CA ARG A 141 -4.72 -7.24 16.13
C ARG A 141 -3.80 -6.34 15.35
N TYR A 142 -3.78 -5.08 15.72
CA TYR A 142 -2.93 -4.08 15.10
C TYR A 142 -2.09 -3.38 16.17
N LEU A 143 -0.84 -3.09 15.81
CA LEU A 143 0.10 -2.34 16.62
C LEU A 143 0.90 -1.38 15.73
N ALA A 144 0.99 -0.12 16.12
CA ALA A 144 1.92 0.85 15.56
C ALA A 144 2.95 1.23 16.63
N ALA A 145 4.21 1.36 16.20
CA ALA A 145 5.31 1.70 17.07
C ALA A 145 6.30 2.64 16.39
N GLU A 146 7.11 3.31 17.20
CA GLU A 146 8.13 4.25 16.74
C GLU A 146 9.42 4.10 17.53
N ARG A 147 10.53 4.47 16.91
CA ARG A 147 11.84 4.60 17.57
C ARG A 147 12.53 5.84 17.03
N ALA A 148 13.26 6.54 17.88
CA ALA A 148 14.16 7.61 17.43
C ALA A 148 15.47 7.01 16.92
N THR A 149 15.91 7.39 15.72
CA THR A 149 17.25 7.11 15.21
C THR A 149 18.01 8.43 14.98
N PRO A 150 19.35 8.39 14.85
CA PRO A 150 20.12 9.58 14.52
C PRO A 150 19.69 10.26 13.19
N GLU A 151 19.17 9.49 12.26
CA GLU A 151 18.75 9.92 10.92
C GLU A 151 17.29 10.42 10.87
N GLY A 152 16.48 10.12 11.89
CA GLY A 152 15.09 10.53 11.98
C GLY A 152 14.23 9.52 12.76
N PRO A 153 12.93 9.77 12.91
CA PRO A 153 12.03 8.79 13.49
C PRO A 153 11.85 7.62 12.52
N GLU A 154 11.99 6.41 13.04
CA GLU A 154 11.63 5.18 12.36
C GLU A 154 10.26 4.70 12.88
N LEU A 155 9.37 4.38 11.96
CA LEU A 155 8.00 3.99 12.27
C LEU A 155 7.70 2.60 11.73
N LEU A 156 6.84 1.87 12.41
CA LEU A 156 6.29 0.63 11.88
C LEU A 156 4.86 0.39 12.32
N SER A 157 4.18 -0.46 11.56
CA SER A 157 2.94 -1.12 11.95
C SER A 157 3.07 -2.62 11.76
N LEU A 158 2.51 -3.38 12.71
CA LEU A 158 2.37 -4.81 12.67
C LEU A 158 0.88 -5.16 12.77
N LEU A 159 0.35 -5.81 11.73
CA LEU A 159 -0.99 -6.39 11.74
C LEU A 159 -0.87 -7.90 11.81
N VAL A 160 -1.59 -8.52 12.74
CA VAL A 160 -1.65 -9.98 12.91
C VAL A 160 -3.10 -10.42 12.80
N SER A 161 -3.32 -11.50 12.07
CA SER A 161 -4.61 -12.13 11.81
C SER A 161 -4.42 -13.64 11.76
N ARG A 162 -5.51 -14.39 11.65
CA ARG A 162 -5.47 -15.84 11.44
C ARG A 162 -6.61 -16.31 10.56
N SER A 163 -6.48 -17.50 10.00
CA SER A 163 -7.57 -18.31 9.47
C SER A 163 -7.78 -19.54 10.35
N ALA A 164 -8.58 -20.50 9.88
CA ALA A 164 -8.71 -21.80 10.54
C ALA A 164 -7.41 -22.62 10.51
N THR A 165 -6.49 -22.36 9.56
CA THR A 165 -5.33 -23.23 9.30
C THR A 165 -3.97 -22.54 9.39
N ALA A 166 -3.93 -21.20 9.43
CA ALA A 166 -2.68 -20.45 9.45
C ALA A 166 -2.83 -19.11 10.19
N GLY A 167 -1.71 -18.62 10.74
CA GLY A 167 -1.55 -17.24 11.15
C GLY A 167 -1.09 -16.38 9.98
N PHE A 168 -1.36 -15.08 10.04
CA PHE A 168 -0.91 -14.10 9.07
C PHE A 168 -0.34 -12.90 9.79
N ALA A 169 0.77 -12.36 9.29
CA ALA A 169 1.38 -11.15 9.80
C ALA A 169 1.78 -10.24 8.66
N GLN A 170 1.54 -8.94 8.80
CA GLN A 170 2.09 -7.91 7.93
C GLN A 170 2.89 -6.91 8.76
N LEU A 171 4.14 -6.68 8.38
CA LEU A 171 4.98 -5.61 8.91
C LEU A 171 5.16 -4.56 7.83
N THR A 172 4.75 -3.33 8.12
CA THR A 172 5.08 -2.15 7.32
C THR A 172 6.06 -1.30 8.12
N ARG A 173 7.23 -1.00 7.56
CA ARG A 173 8.29 -0.22 8.18
C ARG A 173 8.62 0.98 7.30
N ILE A 174 8.79 2.13 7.93
CA ILE A 174 9.20 3.38 7.28
C ILE A 174 10.45 3.85 8.00
N SER A 175 11.59 3.74 7.30
CA SER A 175 12.89 4.15 7.82
C SER A 175 13.27 5.53 7.29
N PRO A 176 13.87 6.40 8.11
CA PRO A 176 14.36 7.69 7.64
C PRO A 176 15.43 7.47 6.57
N VAL A 177 15.38 8.26 5.50
CA VAL A 177 16.40 8.27 4.45
C VAL A 177 17.32 9.47 4.59
N THR A 178 18.56 9.23 4.96
CA THR A 178 19.60 10.26 4.91
C THR A 178 20.24 10.23 3.52
N THR A 179 19.78 11.11 2.61
CA THR A 179 20.58 11.92 1.65
C THR A 179 19.68 12.45 0.53
N PRO A 180 19.37 13.75 0.49
CA PRO A 180 19.20 14.47 -0.77
C PRO A 180 20.61 14.86 -1.27
N PRO A 181 21.04 14.50 -2.49
CA PRO A 181 22.13 15.23 -3.13
C PRO A 181 21.73 16.71 -3.22
N PRO A 182 22.69 17.67 -3.10
CA PRO A 182 22.38 19.08 -3.27
C PRO A 182 21.64 19.27 -4.61
N PRO A 183 20.58 20.10 -4.67
CA PRO A 183 19.92 20.36 -5.93
C PRO A 183 20.88 21.16 -6.81
N ALA A 184 21.65 20.47 -7.64
CA ALA A 184 21.99 21.03 -8.93
C ALA A 184 20.68 20.97 -9.73
N ILE A 185 19.92 22.06 -9.72
CA ILE A 185 18.92 22.27 -10.76
C ILE A 185 19.70 22.37 -12.08
N THR A 186 19.94 21.22 -12.69
CA THR A 186 20.19 21.09 -14.11
C THR A 186 19.08 20.18 -14.60
N ALA A 187 18.01 20.79 -15.10
CA ALA A 187 17.01 20.09 -15.88
C ALA A 187 17.76 19.39 -17.03
N SER A 188 17.92 18.07 -16.94
CA SER A 188 18.36 17.27 -18.06
C SER A 188 17.11 16.76 -18.77
N SER A 189 16.61 17.60 -19.67
CA SER A 189 15.65 17.20 -20.69
C SER A 189 16.37 16.28 -21.67
N LYS A 190 16.23 14.96 -21.48
CA LYS A 190 16.51 14.02 -22.57
C LYS A 190 15.28 13.95 -23.48
N SER A 191 15.11 15.00 -24.28
CA SER A 191 14.38 14.92 -25.55
C SER A 191 15.29 14.31 -26.61
N PRO A 192 14.72 13.54 -27.53
CA PRO A 192 14.80 13.91 -28.94
C PRO A 192 13.40 14.20 -29.50
N GLU A 193 13.28 15.37 -30.13
CA GLU A 193 12.21 15.82 -31.04
C GLU A 193 12.88 16.06 -32.43
N PRO A 194 12.22 16.12 -33.62
CA PRO A 194 10.79 16.33 -33.99
C PRO A 194 10.23 15.26 -34.94
N GLU A 195 8.91 15.10 -35.17
CA GLU A 195 7.95 16.00 -35.83
C GLU A 195 6.56 15.33 -35.60
N VAL A 196 5.47 16.00 -35.23
CA VAL A 196 4.56 16.72 -36.14
C VAL A 196 3.75 17.73 -35.32
N ALA A 197 3.69 18.95 -35.84
CA ALA A 197 2.88 20.05 -35.38
C ALA A 197 1.37 19.74 -35.42
N ALA A 198 0.68 20.05 -34.33
CA ALA A 198 -0.56 20.83 -34.33
C ALA A 198 -0.89 21.27 -32.90
N THR A 199 -0.87 22.58 -32.64
CA THR A 199 -1.43 23.19 -31.43
C THR A 199 -2.95 23.47 -31.62
N PRO A 200 -3.71 23.80 -30.57
CA PRO A 200 -4.85 23.04 -30.04
C PRO A 200 -6.21 23.68 -30.38
N PRO A 201 -7.31 23.26 -29.73
CA PRO A 201 -7.85 24.23 -28.78
C PRO A 201 -8.36 23.67 -27.45
N ALA A 202 -8.24 24.56 -26.46
CA ALA A 202 -9.17 24.84 -25.36
C ALA A 202 -9.36 23.78 -24.25
N THR A 203 -8.75 24.11 -23.10
CA THR A 203 -9.47 24.41 -21.85
C THR A 203 -10.82 23.70 -21.65
N ALA A 204 -10.78 22.57 -20.95
CA ALA A 204 -11.85 22.20 -20.02
C ALA A 204 -11.28 22.29 -18.59
N PRO A 205 -12.04 22.82 -17.61
CA PRO A 205 -11.54 23.03 -16.26
C PRO A 205 -11.19 21.70 -15.57
N ALA A 206 -10.15 21.75 -14.75
CA ALA A 206 -9.57 20.65 -13.98
C ALA A 206 -10.48 20.14 -12.84
N THR A 207 -11.64 19.58 -13.17
CA THR A 207 -12.57 18.97 -12.19
C THR A 207 -13.27 17.69 -12.70
N GLY A 208 -13.02 17.27 -13.94
CA GLY A 208 -13.67 16.10 -14.55
C GLY A 208 -13.08 14.74 -14.19
N LEU A 209 -13.82 13.65 -14.44
CA LEU A 209 -13.40 12.25 -14.35
C LEU A 209 -12.06 11.99 -15.02
N GLY A 210 -11.81 12.59 -16.19
CA GLY A 210 -10.53 12.44 -16.89
C GLY A 210 -9.33 12.97 -16.11
N ALA A 211 -9.47 14.12 -15.45
CA ALA A 211 -8.40 14.67 -14.60
C ALA A 211 -8.14 13.80 -13.37
N ARG A 212 -9.20 13.21 -12.80
CA ARG A 212 -9.08 12.25 -11.69
C ARG A 212 -8.41 10.95 -12.12
N LEU A 213 -8.70 10.46 -13.33
CA LEU A 213 -8.02 9.30 -13.90
C LEU A 213 -6.54 9.58 -14.20
N ASP A 214 -6.21 10.78 -14.66
CA ASP A 214 -4.81 11.19 -14.86
C ASP A 214 -4.05 11.28 -13.53
N SER A 215 -4.71 11.63 -12.41
CA SER A 215 -4.11 11.58 -11.07
C SER A 215 -3.97 10.18 -10.47
N GLY A 216 -4.52 9.16 -11.13
CA GLY A 216 -4.49 7.77 -10.68
C GLY A 216 -5.66 7.38 -9.76
N GLY A 217 -5.76 6.08 -9.48
CA GLY A 217 -6.77 5.50 -8.60
C GLY A 217 -8.10 5.18 -9.30
N ALA A 218 -8.95 4.44 -8.58
CA ALA A 218 -10.26 4.01 -9.07
C ALA A 218 -11.32 5.11 -8.88
N GLN A 219 -12.17 5.31 -9.89
CA GLN A 219 -13.21 6.33 -9.91
C GLN A 219 -14.58 5.67 -10.10
N PRO A 220 -15.55 5.89 -9.21
CA PRO A 220 -16.88 5.29 -9.33
C PRO A 220 -17.71 5.98 -10.42
N LEU A 221 -18.47 5.17 -11.16
CA LEU A 221 -19.46 5.61 -12.13
C LEU A 221 -20.84 5.65 -11.44
N GLU A 222 -21.09 6.73 -10.70
CA GLU A 222 -22.18 6.83 -9.70
C GLU A 222 -23.60 6.94 -10.31
N ASP A 223 -23.73 7.29 -11.58
CA ASP A 223 -25.02 7.47 -12.28
C ASP A 223 -25.55 6.19 -12.95
N LEU A 224 -24.81 5.08 -12.90
CA LEU A 224 -25.19 3.83 -13.55
C LEU A 224 -26.37 3.15 -12.86
N VAL A 225 -27.37 2.75 -13.65
CA VAL A 225 -28.55 2.04 -13.18
C VAL A 225 -28.60 0.64 -13.80
N PHE A 226 -28.72 -0.37 -12.96
CA PHE A 226 -28.87 -1.77 -13.37
C PHE A 226 -30.27 -2.26 -13.00
N SER A 227 -30.87 -3.03 -13.90
CA SER A 227 -32.16 -3.67 -13.62
C SER A 227 -32.06 -4.57 -12.39
N SER A 228 -33.10 -4.57 -11.54
CA SER A 228 -33.08 -5.21 -10.21
C SER A 228 -32.59 -6.66 -10.29
N SER A 229 -31.54 -7.00 -9.53
CA SER A 229 -30.84 -8.31 -9.51
C SER A 229 -30.11 -8.74 -10.79
N ALA A 230 -30.10 -7.91 -11.84
CA ALA A 230 -29.45 -8.23 -13.10
C ALA A 230 -28.09 -7.54 -13.26
N ALA A 231 -27.32 -8.06 -14.21
CA ALA A 231 -26.09 -7.45 -14.68
C ALA A 231 -26.30 -6.42 -15.81
N ALA A 232 -27.51 -6.41 -16.40
CA ALA A 232 -27.83 -5.56 -17.54
C ALA A 232 -28.00 -4.10 -17.11
N LEU A 233 -27.19 -3.22 -17.71
CA LEU A 233 -27.28 -1.78 -17.57
C LEU A 233 -28.55 -1.28 -18.29
N GLU A 234 -29.39 -0.53 -17.59
CA GLU A 234 -30.63 0.00 -18.16
C GLU A 234 -30.36 0.94 -19.34
N GLU A 235 -31.34 1.06 -20.23
CA GLU A 235 -31.28 2.05 -21.30
C GLU A 235 -31.35 3.47 -20.72
N GLY A 236 -30.38 4.29 -21.10
CA GLY A 236 -30.25 5.65 -20.62
C GLY A 236 -28.94 6.27 -21.11
N ASP A 237 -28.88 7.59 -21.06
CA ASP A 237 -27.65 8.34 -21.27
C ASP A 237 -27.01 8.61 -19.90
N TYR A 238 -25.78 8.13 -19.72
CA TYR A 238 -25.01 8.27 -18.49
C TYR A 238 -23.90 9.29 -18.71
N ALA A 239 -23.90 10.37 -17.93
CA ALA A 239 -22.92 11.43 -18.01
C ALA A 239 -21.50 10.91 -17.73
N SER A 240 -21.36 9.97 -16.79
CA SER A 240 -20.07 9.37 -16.47
C SER A 240 -19.48 8.58 -17.63
N LEU A 241 -20.32 7.86 -18.41
CA LEU A 241 -19.88 7.11 -19.58
C LEU A 241 -19.52 8.02 -20.74
N ALA A 242 -20.27 9.10 -20.95
CA ALA A 242 -19.94 10.12 -21.95
C ALA A 242 -18.61 10.80 -21.63
N GLU A 243 -18.37 11.14 -20.37
CA GLU A 243 -17.11 11.75 -19.93
C GLU A 243 -15.93 10.79 -20.06
N LEU A 244 -16.09 9.52 -19.67
CA LEU A 244 -15.08 8.48 -19.83
C LEU A 244 -14.76 8.25 -21.32
N ALA A 245 -15.79 8.24 -22.18
CA ALA A 245 -15.61 8.07 -23.61
C ALA A 245 -14.84 9.24 -24.23
N ALA A 246 -15.20 10.48 -23.89
CA ALA A 246 -14.48 11.67 -24.34
C ALA A 246 -13.01 11.64 -23.88
N TYR A 247 -12.76 11.24 -22.63
CA TYR A 247 -11.40 11.09 -22.10
C TYR A 247 -10.58 10.06 -22.90
N LEU A 248 -11.14 8.88 -23.17
CA LEU A 248 -10.45 7.83 -23.93
C LEU A 248 -10.26 8.20 -25.40
N GLN A 249 -11.22 8.88 -26.03
CA GLN A 249 -11.09 9.35 -27.41
C GLN A 249 -10.00 10.41 -27.54
N ALA A 250 -9.87 11.32 -26.57
CA ALA A 250 -8.84 12.35 -26.55
C ALA A 250 -7.42 11.81 -26.28
N ARG A 251 -7.29 10.58 -25.76
CA ARG A 251 -6.01 9.97 -25.35
C ARG A 251 -5.90 8.53 -25.86
N PRO A 252 -5.60 8.30 -27.15
CA PRO A 252 -5.60 6.97 -27.76
C PRO A 252 -4.69 5.93 -27.08
N GLU A 253 -3.63 6.38 -26.44
CA GLU A 253 -2.66 5.56 -25.71
C GLU A 253 -3.17 5.03 -24.36
N ARG A 254 -4.22 5.65 -23.80
CA ARG A 254 -4.75 5.25 -22.49
C ARG A 254 -5.60 3.99 -22.60
N ARG A 255 -5.43 3.11 -21.61
CA ARG A 255 -6.25 1.93 -21.36
C ARG A 255 -6.85 2.02 -19.96
N VAL A 256 -8.03 1.45 -19.78
CA VAL A 256 -8.73 1.41 -18.49
C VAL A 256 -9.24 0.01 -18.16
N MET A 257 -9.42 -0.25 -16.88
CA MET A 257 -10.11 -1.42 -16.36
C MET A 257 -11.40 -0.98 -15.69
N LEU A 258 -12.50 -1.65 -16.02
CA LEU A 258 -13.77 -1.54 -15.33
C LEU A 258 -13.86 -2.63 -14.27
N VAL A 259 -14.11 -2.24 -13.02
CA VAL A 259 -14.22 -3.17 -11.90
C VAL A 259 -15.64 -3.11 -11.35
N GLY A 260 -16.33 -4.24 -11.40
CA GLY A 260 -17.66 -4.38 -10.83
C GLY A 260 -17.61 -4.75 -9.35
N HIS A 261 -18.60 -4.26 -8.60
CA HIS A 261 -18.79 -4.54 -7.18
C HIS A 261 -20.25 -4.93 -6.89
N THR A 262 -20.43 -5.75 -5.85
CA THR A 262 -21.75 -6.09 -5.31
C THR A 262 -21.82 -5.71 -3.83
N ASP A 263 -23.03 -5.73 -3.28
CA ASP A 263 -23.18 -5.86 -1.84
C ASP A 263 -22.91 -7.31 -1.38
N ALA A 264 -22.89 -7.54 -0.07
CA ALA A 264 -22.58 -8.84 0.52
C ALA A 264 -23.75 -9.84 0.52
N SER A 265 -24.87 -9.52 -0.13
CA SER A 265 -26.03 -10.43 -0.19
C SER A 265 -25.73 -11.58 -1.15
N GLY A 266 -26.09 -12.81 -0.77
CA GLY A 266 -25.88 -13.99 -1.62
C GLY A 266 -24.50 -14.63 -1.49
N SER A 267 -24.20 -15.59 -2.38
CA SER A 267 -22.94 -16.33 -2.33
C SER A 267 -21.79 -15.55 -2.97
N GLN A 268 -20.57 -15.76 -2.48
CA GLN A 268 -19.38 -15.12 -3.03
C GLN A 268 -19.19 -15.42 -4.53
N ALA A 269 -19.45 -16.66 -4.96
CA ALA A 269 -19.36 -17.05 -6.36
C ALA A 269 -20.40 -16.31 -7.23
N ALA A 270 -21.63 -16.15 -6.75
CA ALA A 270 -22.66 -15.40 -7.44
C ALA A 270 -22.31 -13.91 -7.53
N ASN A 271 -21.78 -13.34 -6.45
CA ASN A 271 -21.35 -11.95 -6.40
C ASN A 271 -20.16 -11.66 -7.33
N LEU A 272 -19.19 -12.58 -7.40
CA LEU A 272 -18.06 -12.48 -8.34
C LEU A 272 -18.55 -12.53 -9.80
N ALA A 273 -19.47 -13.45 -10.12
CA ALA A 273 -20.05 -13.53 -11.46
C ALA A 273 -20.86 -12.27 -11.80
N LEU A 274 -21.72 -11.82 -10.89
CA LEU A 274 -22.59 -10.65 -11.10
C LEU A 274 -21.79 -9.36 -11.29
N SER A 275 -20.81 -9.11 -10.42
CA SER A 275 -19.92 -7.95 -10.55
C SER A 275 -19.19 -7.93 -11.90
N LYS A 276 -18.63 -9.06 -12.32
CA LYS A 276 -17.96 -9.19 -13.61
C LYS A 276 -18.90 -8.92 -14.78
N GLN A 277 -20.11 -9.48 -14.74
CA GLN A 277 -21.12 -9.26 -15.78
C GLN A 277 -21.57 -7.78 -15.85
N ARG A 278 -21.64 -7.07 -14.71
CA ARG A 278 -21.94 -5.63 -14.68
C ARG A 278 -20.83 -4.81 -15.36
N ALA A 279 -19.57 -5.07 -15.01
CA ALA A 279 -18.43 -4.41 -15.65
C ALA A 279 -18.39 -4.69 -17.17
N GLN A 280 -18.71 -5.93 -17.58
CA GLN A 280 -18.82 -6.29 -18.99
C GLN A 280 -19.97 -5.56 -19.70
N SER A 281 -21.10 -5.37 -19.03
CA SER A 281 -22.24 -4.62 -19.60
C SER A 281 -21.90 -3.14 -19.81
N VAL A 282 -21.16 -2.54 -18.87
CA VAL A 282 -20.64 -1.18 -19.02
C VAL A 282 -19.62 -1.10 -20.15
N ARG A 283 -18.69 -2.06 -20.25
CA ARG A 283 -17.76 -2.17 -21.37
C ARG A 283 -18.49 -2.24 -22.70
N GLN A 284 -19.51 -3.07 -22.79
CA GLN A 284 -20.30 -3.25 -24.00
C GLN A 284 -21.03 -1.95 -24.38
N ARG A 285 -21.63 -1.25 -23.40
CA ARG A 285 -22.24 0.07 -23.62
C ARG A 285 -21.23 1.10 -24.17
N LEU A 286 -20.01 1.12 -23.63
CA LEU A 286 -18.94 2.01 -24.08
C LEU A 286 -18.51 1.73 -25.53
N ILE A 287 -18.46 0.45 -25.92
CA ILE A 287 -18.16 0.02 -27.29
C ILE A 287 -19.31 0.40 -28.23
N ASP A 288 -20.54 -0.02 -27.91
CA ASP A 288 -21.68 0.09 -28.83
C ASP A 288 -22.14 1.54 -29.03
N ARG A 289 -22.12 2.34 -27.95
CA ARG A 289 -22.65 3.71 -27.99
C ARG A 289 -21.60 4.74 -28.42
N PHE A 290 -20.34 4.55 -28.06
CA PHE A 290 -19.27 5.55 -28.27
C PHE A 290 -18.15 5.06 -29.20
N GLY A 291 -18.23 3.83 -29.70
CA GLY A 291 -17.28 3.29 -30.69
C GLY A 291 -15.87 3.08 -30.15
N LEU A 292 -15.71 2.88 -28.83
CA LEU A 292 -14.40 2.68 -28.23
C LEU A 292 -13.82 1.30 -28.61
N ALA A 293 -12.52 1.25 -28.88
CA ALA A 293 -11.85 0.02 -29.26
C ALA A 293 -11.85 -0.99 -28.10
N PRO A 294 -12.29 -2.25 -28.31
CA PRO A 294 -12.49 -3.23 -27.23
C PRO A 294 -11.23 -3.59 -26.44
N ASP A 295 -10.05 -3.44 -27.02
CA ASP A 295 -8.74 -3.68 -26.43
C ASP A 295 -8.30 -2.59 -25.44
N ARG A 296 -8.98 -1.44 -25.45
CA ARG A 296 -8.69 -0.31 -24.56
C ARG A 296 -9.45 -0.36 -23.24
N ILE A 297 -10.42 -1.25 -23.13
CA ILE A 297 -11.30 -1.39 -21.98
C ILE A 297 -11.28 -2.85 -21.53
N ALA A 298 -10.64 -3.10 -20.39
CA ALA A 298 -10.76 -4.37 -19.69
C ALA A 298 -11.97 -4.33 -18.72
N ALA A 299 -12.50 -5.49 -18.36
CA ALA A 299 -13.61 -5.59 -17.42
C ALA A 299 -13.45 -6.83 -16.53
N ASP A 300 -13.50 -6.63 -15.22
CA ASP A 300 -13.51 -7.70 -14.24
C ASP A 300 -14.40 -7.38 -13.04
N GLY A 301 -14.58 -8.35 -12.13
CA GLY A 301 -15.40 -8.20 -10.94
C GLY A 301 -14.66 -8.64 -9.69
N VAL A 302 -14.93 -7.98 -8.56
CA VAL A 302 -14.41 -8.36 -7.23
C VAL A 302 -15.50 -8.82 -6.26
N GLY A 303 -16.75 -8.91 -6.74
CA GLY A 303 -17.91 -9.25 -5.93
C GLY A 303 -18.07 -8.30 -4.74
N ALA A 304 -18.28 -8.88 -3.56
CA ALA A 304 -18.46 -8.14 -2.31
C ALA A 304 -17.15 -7.87 -1.56
N LEU A 305 -15.99 -8.19 -2.15
CA LEU A 305 -14.67 -8.15 -1.49
C LEU A 305 -14.05 -6.74 -1.42
N ALA A 306 -14.73 -5.72 -1.95
CA ALA A 306 -14.30 -4.32 -1.83
C ALA A 306 -15.48 -3.36 -1.56
N PRO A 307 -16.14 -3.44 -0.39
CA PRO A 307 -17.21 -2.52 -0.01
C PRO A 307 -16.67 -1.11 0.25
N ARG A 308 -17.43 -0.10 -0.14
CA ARG A 308 -17.21 1.31 0.22
C ARG A 308 -18.03 1.75 1.43
N ALA A 309 -19.02 0.95 1.83
CA ALA A 309 -19.90 1.22 2.94
C ALA A 309 -20.41 -0.07 3.60
N SER A 310 -20.99 0.05 4.79
CA SER A 310 -21.55 -1.07 5.53
C SER A 310 -22.68 -1.79 4.79
N ASN A 311 -22.58 -3.12 4.62
CA ASN A 311 -23.65 -3.95 4.05
C ASN A 311 -24.86 -4.14 4.98
N LEU A 312 -24.78 -3.66 6.23
CA LEU A 312 -25.86 -3.77 7.21
C LEU A 312 -27.03 -2.83 6.89
N THR A 313 -26.77 -1.73 6.18
CA THR A 313 -27.79 -0.74 5.81
C THR A 313 -28.09 -0.80 4.31
N GLU A 314 -29.33 -0.49 3.90
CA GLU A 314 -29.66 -0.43 2.46
C GLU A 314 -28.86 0.67 1.75
N ALA A 315 -28.63 1.80 2.43
CA ALA A 315 -27.80 2.88 1.91
C ALA A 315 -26.37 2.39 1.60
N GLY A 316 -25.75 1.66 2.52
CA GLY A 316 -24.40 1.13 2.30
C GLY A 316 -24.36 0.01 1.26
N ARG A 317 -25.37 -0.87 1.20
CA ARG A 317 -25.49 -1.85 0.11
C ARG A 317 -25.61 -1.17 -1.26
N THR A 318 -26.38 -0.09 -1.35
CA THR A 318 -26.51 0.71 -2.57
C THR A 318 -25.17 1.26 -3.02
N LEU A 319 -24.38 1.85 -2.11
CA LEU A 319 -23.02 2.33 -2.41
C LEU A 319 -22.06 1.21 -2.82
N ASN A 320 -22.27 -0.02 -2.36
CA ASN A 320 -21.43 -1.16 -2.72
C ASN A 320 -21.76 -1.72 -4.11
N ARG A 321 -23.02 -1.63 -4.56
CA ARG A 321 -23.46 -2.04 -5.90
C ARG A 321 -23.07 -0.98 -6.94
N ARG A 322 -21.84 -1.05 -7.44
CA ARG A 322 -21.27 -0.04 -8.34
C ARG A 322 -20.32 -0.64 -9.38
N VAL A 323 -19.93 0.17 -10.34
CA VAL A 323 -18.78 -0.08 -11.22
C VAL A 323 -17.81 1.08 -11.09
N GLU A 324 -16.52 0.76 -10.95
CA GLU A 324 -15.44 1.73 -10.95
C GLU A 324 -14.62 1.62 -12.23
N VAL A 325 -14.00 2.72 -12.64
CA VAL A 325 -13.00 2.76 -13.70
C VAL A 325 -11.64 3.11 -13.08
N THR A 326 -10.60 2.36 -13.46
CA THR A 326 -9.22 2.61 -13.02
C THR A 326 -8.29 2.65 -14.24
N PRO A 327 -7.19 3.44 -14.21
CA PRO A 327 -6.14 3.32 -15.21
C PRO A 327 -5.63 1.88 -15.27
N ALA A 328 -5.53 1.32 -16.47
CA ALA A 328 -4.86 0.04 -16.64
C ALA A 328 -3.35 0.25 -16.48
N LEU A 329 -2.69 -0.59 -15.69
CA LEU A 329 -1.22 -0.61 -15.64
C LEU A 329 -0.68 -0.98 -17.03
N PRO A 330 0.41 -0.34 -17.48
CA PRO A 330 1.00 -0.55 -18.81
C PRO A 330 1.45 -1.99 -19.04
#